data_AF-A0A3A3DP40-F1
#
_entry.id   AF-A0A3A3DP40-F1
#
_cell.length_a   1.000
_cell.length_b   1.000
_cell.length_c   1.000
_cell.angle_alpha   90.00
_cell.angle_beta   90.00
_cell.angle_gamma   90.00
#
_symmetry.space_group_name_H-M   'P 1'
#
loop_
_entity.id
_entity.type
_entity.pdbx_description
1 polymer ?
#
loop_
_entity_poly.entity_id
_entity_poly.type
_entity_poly.pdbx_seq_one_letter_code
_entity_poly.pdbx_strand_id
1 'polypeptide(L)' 'MIAQLHPQANALHPALHRLILRHGARAVIFALFRAMIIRRKKRPRPPDPYHLSPHMRRDIGLAPLPPHVPRYYELR' A
#
# COMPACT_ATOMS: atom_id res chain seq x y z
N MET A 1 -6.16 -14.46 15.86
CA MET A 1 -5.59 -13.48 14.91
C MET A 1 -4.33 -14.10 14.31
N ILE A 2 -4.42 -14.69 13.11
CA ILE A 2 -3.28 -15.38 12.47
C ILE A 2 -2.46 -14.30 11.75
N ALA A 3 -1.26 -14.02 12.24
CA ALA A 3 -0.33 -13.15 11.53
C ALA A 3 -0.01 -13.82 10.18
N GLN A 4 -0.41 -13.20 9.08
CA GLN A 4 0.01 -13.62 7.74
C GLN A 4 1.52 -13.36 7.62
N LEU A 5 2.33 -14.35 8.01
CA LEU A 5 3.76 -14.32 7.80
C LEU A 5 4.00 -14.41 6.28
N HIS A 6 4.36 -13.29 5.66
CA HIS A 6 4.55 -13.20 4.22
C HIS A 6 5.52 -14.30 3.73
N PRO A 7 5.14 -15.17 2.78
CA PRO A 7 6.01 -16.22 2.23
C PRO A 7 7.23 -15.67 1.46
N GLN A 8 7.34 -14.34 1.33
CA GLN A 8 8.41 -13.65 0.62
C GLN A 8 9.75 -13.63 1.35
N ALA A 9 9.81 -13.99 2.63
CA ALA A 9 11.06 -14.00 3.38
C ALA A 9 12.13 -14.88 2.71
N ASN A 10 11.73 -16.01 2.11
CA ASN A 10 12.66 -16.93 1.45
C ASN A 10 13.18 -16.41 0.10
N ALA A 11 12.43 -15.52 -0.57
CA ALA A 11 12.81 -14.94 -1.87
C ALA A 11 13.78 -13.75 -1.74
N LEU A 12 13.99 -13.22 -0.52
CA LEU A 12 14.84 -12.06 -0.30
C LEU A 12 16.34 -12.39 -0.46
N HIS A 13 16.75 -13.58 0.00
CA HIS A 13 18.14 -14.02 -0.03
C HIS A 13 18.75 -14.05 -1.45
N PRO A 14 18.11 -14.69 -2.46
CA PRO A 14 18.66 -14.69 -3.81
C PRO A 14 18.66 -13.30 -4.47
N ALA A 15 17.70 -12.44 -4.14
CA ALA A 15 17.65 -11.08 -4.68
C ALA A 15 18.80 -10.20 -4.14
N LEU A 16 19.11 -10.31 -2.85
CA LEU A 16 20.25 -9.62 -2.24
C LEU A 16 21.58 -10.10 -2.83
N HIS A 17 21.73 -11.41 -3.02
CA HIS A 17 22.95 -11.96 -3.64
C HIS A 17 23.17 -11.40 -5.05
N ARG A 18 22.11 -11.32 -5.88
CA ARG A 18 22.19 -10.69 -7.21
C ARG A 18 22.58 -9.22 -7.14
N LEU A 19 22.05 -8.48 -6.17
CA LEU A 19 22.40 -7.06 -5.98
C LEU A 19 23.89 -6.90 -5.61
N ILE A 20 24.40 -7.77 -4.73
CA ILE A 20 25.80 -7.76 -4.31
C ILE A 20 26.72 -8.11 -5.49
N LEU A 21 26.37 -9.11 -6.29
CA LEU A 21 27.16 -9.47 -7.48
C LEU A 21 27.21 -8.33 -8.51
N ARG A 22 26.11 -7.57 -8.67
CA ARG A 22 26.02 -6.49 -9.65
C ARG A 22 26.66 -5.18 -9.21
N HIS A 23 26.54 -4.82 -7.92
CA HIS A 23 26.90 -3.49 -7.42
C HIS A 23 27.97 -3.51 -6.32
N GLY A 24 28.38 -4.69 -5.86
CA GLY A 24 29.31 -4.87 -4.76
C GLY A 24 28.66 -4.71 -3.39
N ALA A 25 29.23 -5.38 -2.38
CA ALA A 25 28.65 -5.43 -1.03
C ALA A 25 28.52 -4.05 -0.37
N ARG A 26 29.51 -3.15 -0.55
CA ARG A 26 29.51 -1.82 0.07
C ARG A 26 28.35 -0.95 -0.40
N ALA A 27 28.04 -0.97 -1.70
CA ALA A 27 26.93 -0.21 -2.27
C ALA A 27 25.58 -0.73 -1.79
N VAL A 28 25.42 -2.06 -1.69
CA VAL A 28 24.20 -2.70 -1.18
C VAL A 28 23.97 -2.38 0.30
N ILE A 29 25.02 -2.48 1.13
CA ILE A 29 24.95 -2.15 2.56
C ILE A 29 24.57 -0.67 2.75
N PHE A 30 25.21 0.25 2.01
CA PHE A 30 24.88 1.67 2.07
C PHE A 30 23.42 1.94 1.66
N ALA A 31 22.94 1.29 0.58
CA ALA A 31 21.55 1.40 0.15
C ALA A 31 20.57 0.84 1.18
N LEU A 32 20.91 -0.27 1.83
CA LEU A 32 20.10 -0.88 2.90
C LEU A 32 19.99 0.07 4.10
N PHE A 33 21.12 0.59 4.58
CA PHE A 33 21.14 1.60 5.65
C PHE A 33 20.32 2.84 5.29
N ARG A 34 20.51 3.36 4.07
CA ARG A 34 19.75 4.50 3.58
C ARG A 34 18.25 4.23 3.51
N ALA A 35 17.84 3.02 3.10
CA ALA A 35 16.44 2.62 3.06
C ALA A 35 15.81 2.46 4.46
N MET A 36 16.60 2.08 5.46
CA MET A 36 16.15 2.04 6.87
C MET A 36 15.98 3.46 7.45
N ILE A 37 16.89 4.37 7.13
CA ILE A 37 16.89 5.74 7.65
C ILE A 37 15.85 6.61 6.93
N ILE A 38 15.72 6.47 5.61
CA ILE A 38 14.70 7.20 4.85
C ILE A 38 13.35 6.63 5.26
N ARG A 39 12.69 7.35 6.17
CA ARG A 39 11.28 7.14 6.53
C ARG A 39 10.53 7.01 5.22
N ARG A 40 9.96 5.81 4.98
CA ARG A 40 9.13 5.54 3.79
C ARG A 40 8.17 6.72 3.67
N LYS A 41 8.38 7.60 2.67
CA LYS A 41 7.40 8.62 2.32
C LYS A 41 6.11 7.83 2.18
N LYS A 42 5.18 8.02 3.12
CA LYS A 42 3.95 7.24 3.14
C LYS A 42 3.40 7.39 1.75
N ARG A 43 3.26 6.26 1.02
CA ARG A 43 2.55 6.27 -0.25
C ARG A 43 1.26 7.06 0.05
N PRO A 44 0.89 8.05 -0.78
CA PRO A 44 -0.34 8.79 -0.55
C PRO A 44 -1.41 7.75 -0.28
N ARG A 45 -2.06 7.86 0.90
CA ARG A 45 -3.08 6.90 1.30
C ARG A 45 -4.07 6.85 0.14
N PRO A 46 -4.51 5.66 -0.30
CA PRO A 46 -5.54 5.58 -1.32
C PRO A 46 -6.72 6.46 -0.86
N PRO A 47 -7.35 7.21 -1.77
CA PRO A 47 -8.49 8.03 -1.43
C PRO A 47 -9.53 7.16 -0.72
N ASP A 48 -10.09 7.71 0.36
CA ASP A 48 -11.05 7.01 1.19
C ASP A 48 -12.20 6.46 0.31
N PRO A 49 -12.55 5.16 0.37
CA PRO A 49 -13.62 4.57 -0.43
C PRO A 49 -14.98 5.29 -0.34
N TYR A 50 -15.22 6.01 0.76
CA TYR A 50 -16.41 6.83 0.96
C TYR A 50 -16.40 8.16 0.18
N HIS A 51 -15.23 8.60 -0.28
CA HIS A 51 -15.03 9.82 -1.06
C HIS A 51 -14.77 9.53 -2.56
N LEU A 52 -14.96 8.28 -3.00
CA LEU A 52 -14.81 7.91 -4.41
C LEU A 52 -16.01 8.36 -5.23
N SER A 53 -15.74 8.90 -6.42
CA SER A 53 -16.80 9.19 -7.39
C SER A 53 -17.52 7.91 -7.83
N PRO A 54 -18.79 8.00 -8.28
CA PRO A 54 -19.55 6.84 -8.75
C PRO A 54 -18.85 6.03 -9.85
N HIS A 55 -18.15 6.72 -10.76
CA HIS A 55 -17.41 6.11 -11.86
C HIS A 55 -16.21 5.30 -11.34
N MET A 56 -15.41 5.87 -10.43
CA MET A 56 -14.26 5.15 -9.85
C MET A 56 -14.68 3.92 -9.04
N ARG A 57 -15.84 3.97 -8.36
CA ARG A 57 -16.39 2.79 -7.66
C ARG A 57 -16.72 1.67 -8.65
N ARG A 58 -17.32 2.01 -9.79
CA ARG A 58 -17.63 1.03 -10.86
C ARG A 58 -16.36 0.38 -11.41
N ASP A 59 -15.32 1.17 -11.67
CA ASP A 59 -14.07 0.67 -12.26
C ASP A 59 -13.29 -0.27 -11.32
N ILE A 60 -13.46 -0.09 -10.01
CA ILE A 60 -12.80 -0.91 -8.97
C ILE A 60 -13.71 -2.06 -8.50
N GLY A 61 -14.95 -2.15 -9.00
CA GLY A 61 -15.92 -3.18 -8.61
C GLY A 61 -16.55 -2.99 -7.22
N LEU A 62 -16.53 -1.76 -6.68
CA LEU A 62 -17.22 -1.42 -5.44
C LEU A 62 -18.72 -1.25 -5.70
N ALA A 63 -19.55 -1.67 -4.73
CA ALA A 63 -21.00 -1.46 -4.78
C ALA A 63 -21.35 0.03 -4.93
N PRO A 64 -22.47 0.41 -5.57
CA PRO A 64 -22.89 1.80 -5.65
C PRO A 64 -23.14 2.38 -4.25
N LEU A 65 -22.92 3.68 -4.08
CA LEU A 65 -23.31 4.38 -2.85
C LEU A 65 -24.85 4.44 -2.80
N PRO A 66 -25.49 4.11 -1.66
CA PRO A 66 -26.95 4.24 -1.55
C PRO A 66 -27.35 5.71 -1.72
N PRO A 67 -28.53 5.99 -2.32
CA PRO A 67 -29.03 7.35 -2.42
C PRO A 67 -29.16 7.96 -1.03
N HIS A 68 -28.71 9.21 -0.87
CA HIS A 68 -28.90 9.97 0.35
C HIS A 68 -30.39 10.34 0.45
N VAL A 69 -31.14 9.54 1.21
CA VAL A 69 -32.53 9.84 1.56
C VAL A 69 -32.48 10.62 2.88
N PRO A 70 -32.91 11.90 2.90
CA PRO A 70 -32.90 12.68 4.13
C PRO A 70 -33.78 11.98 5.16
N ARG A 71 -33.27 11.87 6.39
CA ARG A 71 -34.04 11.24 7.46
C ARG A 71 -35.13 12.21 7.92
N TYR A 72 -36.24 11.67 8.42
CA TYR A 72 -37.41 12.48 8.81
C TYR A 72 -37.10 13.61 9.83
N TYR A 73 -36.01 13.47 10.60
CA TYR A 73 -35.57 14.46 11.58
C TYR A 73 -34.70 15.58 10.98
N GLU A 74 -34.29 15.49 9.72
CA GLU A 74 -33.51 16.51 8.99
C GLU A 74 -34.41 17.55 8.30
N LEU A 75 -35.73 17.29 8.27
CA LEU A 75 -36.75 18.12 7.62
C LEU A 75 -37.38 19.17 8.57
N ARG A 76 -36.74 19.49 9.69
CA ARG A 76 -37.28 20.39 10.71
C ARG A 76 -36.69 21.79 10.65
#